data_AF-A0A7Y3DAW7-F1
#
_entry.id   AF-A0A7Y3DAW7-F1
#
_cell.length_a   1.000
_cell.length_b   1.000
_cell.length_c   1.000
_cell.angle_alpha   90.00
_cell.angle_beta   90.00
_cell.angle_gamma   90.00
#
_symmetry.space_group_name_H-M   'P 1'
#
loop_
_entity.id
_entity.type
_entity.pdbx_description
1 polymer ?
#
loop_
_entity_poly.entity_id
_entity_poly.type
_entity_poly.pdbx_seq_one_letter_code
_entity_poly.pdbx_strand_id
1 'polypeptide(L)'
;EFGFTEVRLGVVPAIISVVCLPKMRRGEALEAFLRGNRFPAAKAAEYGLIARAVPADELDAAVDEVLADLRLGGPAALGFAKQLVYDVPEMAQKEAFAWAAELSQRLFKGDEAAAGMRAFLKREKPPWAEE
;
A
#
# COMPACT_ATOMS: atom_id res chain seq x y z
N GLU A 1 -11.87 10.03 -14.74
CA GLU A 1 -12.04 8.68 -15.36
C GLU A 1 -10.68 8.08 -15.66
N PHE A 2 -10.58 6.76 -15.74
CA PHE A 2 -9.37 5.99 -16.07
C PHE A 2 -9.56 5.24 -17.40
N GLY A 3 -8.48 4.75 -18.02
CA GLY A 3 -8.58 3.88 -19.19
C GLY A 3 -7.22 3.60 -19.85
N PHE A 4 -7.09 2.42 -20.46
CA PHE A 4 -5.93 2.00 -21.24
C PHE A 4 -6.29 1.97 -22.73
N THR A 5 -6.40 3.15 -23.34
CA THR A 5 -7.00 3.31 -24.68
C THR A 5 -6.06 2.93 -25.84
N GLU A 6 -4.81 2.60 -25.56
CA GLU A 6 -3.71 2.32 -26.50
C GLU A 6 -4.10 1.34 -27.61
N VAL A 7 -4.85 0.28 -27.27
CA VAL A 7 -5.29 -0.75 -28.23
C VAL A 7 -6.19 -0.19 -29.35
N ARG A 8 -6.85 0.96 -29.13
CA ARG A 8 -7.64 1.64 -30.16
C ARG A 8 -6.80 2.44 -31.15
N LEU A 9 -5.54 2.67 -30.81
CA LEU A 9 -4.57 3.38 -31.65
C LEU A 9 -3.60 2.40 -32.34
N GLY A 10 -3.84 1.08 -32.24
CA GLY A 10 -2.95 0.06 -32.80
C GLY A 10 -1.65 -0.14 -32.01
N VAL A 11 -1.58 0.36 -30.79
CA VAL A 11 -0.44 0.16 -29.86
C VAL A 11 -0.92 -0.54 -28.59
N VAL A 12 -0.01 -0.78 -27.63
CA VAL A 12 -0.33 -1.46 -26.36
C VAL A 12 0.09 -0.59 -25.17
N PRO A 13 -0.53 -0.77 -23.98
CA PRO A 13 -0.16 -0.07 -22.75
C PRO A 13 1.19 -0.56 -22.18
N ALA A 14 2.26 -0.54 -22.98
CA ALA A 14 3.54 -1.18 -22.68
C ALA A 14 4.19 -0.66 -21.40
N ILE A 15 4.52 0.65 -21.35
CA ILE A 15 5.22 1.23 -20.20
C ILE A 15 4.35 1.22 -18.95
N ILE A 16 3.06 1.58 -19.08
CA ILE A 16 2.15 1.63 -17.93
C ILE A 16 1.85 0.23 -17.38
N SER A 17 1.93 -0.84 -18.18
CA SER A 17 1.79 -2.21 -17.70
C SER A 17 2.79 -2.59 -16.63
N VAL A 18 4.03 -2.05 -16.68
CA VAL A 18 5.08 -2.34 -15.70
C VAL A 18 4.65 -1.93 -14.29
N VAL A 19 3.88 -0.85 -14.16
CA VAL A 19 3.43 -0.32 -12.86
C VAL A 19 2.02 -0.76 -12.48
N CYS A 20 1.17 -1.10 -13.45
CA CYS A 20 -0.22 -1.50 -13.20
C CYS A 20 -0.35 -3.01 -12.93
N LEU A 21 0.35 -3.87 -13.67
CA LEU A 21 0.19 -5.32 -13.53
C LEU A 21 0.60 -5.87 -12.15
N PRO A 22 1.59 -5.29 -11.43
CA PRO A 22 1.84 -5.70 -10.04
C PRO A 22 0.69 -5.40 -9.07
N LYS A 23 -0.21 -4.49 -9.43
CA LYS A 23 -1.32 -4.03 -8.58
C LYS A 23 -2.66 -4.68 -8.93
N MET A 24 -2.84 -5.08 -10.19
CA MET A 24 -4.10 -5.60 -10.72
C MET A 24 -4.13 -7.13 -10.75
N ARG A 25 -5.30 -7.73 -10.59
CA ARG A 25 -5.46 -9.15 -10.91
C ARG A 25 -5.42 -9.32 -12.43
N ARG A 26 -4.85 -10.45 -12.88
CA ARG A 26 -4.69 -10.73 -14.31
C ARG A 26 -5.99 -10.60 -15.12
N GLY A 27 -7.13 -11.02 -14.56
CA GLY A 27 -8.43 -10.92 -15.22
C GLY A 27 -8.90 -9.47 -15.43
N GLU A 28 -8.71 -8.63 -14.42
CA GLU A 28 -9.07 -7.20 -14.45
C GLU A 28 -8.16 -6.44 -15.41
N ALA A 29 -6.87 -6.76 -15.43
CA ALA A 29 -5.92 -6.21 -16.39
C ALA A 29 -6.27 -6.59 -17.84
N LEU A 30 -6.64 -7.85 -18.10
CA LEU A 30 -7.10 -8.29 -19.41
C LEU A 30 -8.36 -7.52 -19.85
N GLU A 31 -9.34 -7.38 -18.96
CA GLU A 31 -10.55 -6.60 -19.26
C GLU A 31 -10.20 -5.16 -19.61
N ALA A 32 -9.39 -4.49 -18.78
CA ALA A 32 -9.07 -3.08 -18.95
C ALA A 32 -8.19 -2.81 -20.20
N PHE A 33 -7.19 -3.65 -20.45
CA PHE A 33 -6.23 -3.44 -21.55
C PHE A 33 -6.84 -3.79 -22.91
N LEU A 34 -7.59 -4.90 -23.01
CA LEU A 34 -8.08 -5.38 -24.30
C LEU A 34 -9.30 -4.60 -24.80
N ARG A 35 -10.16 -4.13 -23.90
CA ARG A 35 -11.36 -3.37 -24.28
C ARG A 35 -11.05 -1.91 -24.63
N GLY A 36 -9.97 -1.37 -24.07
CA GLY A 36 -9.52 0.00 -24.23
C GLY A 36 -10.56 1.07 -23.84
N ASN A 37 -11.59 0.72 -23.07
CA ASN A 37 -12.65 1.62 -22.64
C ASN A 37 -12.23 2.45 -21.42
N ARG A 38 -12.92 3.58 -21.26
CA ARG A 38 -12.83 4.37 -20.03
C ARG A 38 -13.71 3.75 -18.95
N PHE A 39 -13.31 3.93 -17.70
CA PHE A 39 -14.03 3.46 -16.52
C PHE A 39 -13.90 4.44 -15.35
N PRO A 40 -14.89 4.49 -14.43
CA PRO A 40 -14.88 5.40 -13.29
C PRO A 40 -13.89 4.97 -12.21
N ALA A 41 -13.61 5.88 -11.26
CA ALA A 41 -12.69 5.63 -10.15
C ALA A 41 -13.09 4.43 -9.27
N ALA A 42 -14.40 4.22 -9.03
CA ALA A 42 -14.89 3.06 -8.31
C ALA A 42 -14.43 1.74 -8.95
N LYS A 43 -14.49 1.64 -10.29
CA LYS A 43 -14.01 0.48 -11.02
C LYS A 43 -12.48 0.37 -10.98
N ALA A 44 -11.76 1.49 -10.98
CA ALA A 44 -10.31 1.49 -10.81
C ALA A 44 -9.89 0.92 -9.43
N ALA A 45 -10.68 1.19 -8.39
CA ALA A 45 -10.46 0.61 -7.06
C ALA A 45 -10.74 -0.91 -7.06
N GLU A 46 -11.84 -1.34 -7.69
CA GLU A 46 -12.12 -2.78 -7.86
C GLU A 46 -11.02 -3.52 -8.62
N TYR A 47 -10.38 -2.87 -9.60
CA TYR A 47 -9.26 -3.44 -10.37
C TYR A 47 -7.91 -3.39 -9.63
N GLY A 48 -7.85 -2.83 -8.42
CA GLY A 48 -6.62 -2.69 -7.65
C GLY A 48 -5.67 -1.59 -8.15
N LEU A 49 -6.10 -0.72 -9.07
CA LEU A 49 -5.25 0.40 -9.55
C LEU A 49 -5.06 1.49 -8.49
N ILE A 50 -6.08 1.70 -7.68
CA ILE A 50 -6.10 2.64 -6.55
C ILE A 50 -6.69 1.92 -5.33
N ALA A 51 -6.35 2.38 -4.12
CA ALA A 51 -6.81 1.74 -2.90
C ALA A 51 -8.30 2.01 -2.59
N ARG A 52 -8.78 3.23 -2.86
CA ARG A 52 -10.14 3.66 -2.54
C ARG A 52 -10.60 4.75 -3.52
N ALA A 53 -11.89 4.80 -3.81
CA ALA A 53 -12.55 5.90 -4.49
C ALA A 53 -13.74 6.36 -3.66
N VAL A 54 -13.90 7.68 -3.51
CA VAL A 54 -14.98 8.33 -2.75
C VAL A 54 -15.57 9.47 -3.59
N PRO A 55 -16.78 9.96 -3.27
CA PRO A 55 -17.28 11.24 -3.79
C PRO A 55 -16.27 12.37 -3.59
N ALA A 56 -16.26 13.35 -4.49
CA ALA A 56 -15.25 14.40 -4.49
C ALA A 56 -15.27 15.27 -3.21
N ASP A 57 -16.46 15.50 -2.66
CA ASP A 57 -16.72 16.22 -1.41
C ASP A 57 -16.35 15.42 -0.15
N GLU A 58 -16.09 14.11 -0.27
CA GLU A 58 -15.63 13.24 0.82
C GLU A 58 -14.13 12.97 0.78
N LEU A 59 -13.40 13.50 -0.21
CA LEU A 59 -11.98 13.21 -0.41
C LEU A 59 -11.13 13.57 0.80
N ASP A 60 -11.31 14.77 1.35
CA ASP A 60 -10.54 15.24 2.50
C ASP A 60 -10.80 14.38 3.74
N ALA A 61 -12.07 14.02 3.99
CA ALA A 61 -12.43 13.14 5.10
C ALA A 61 -11.81 11.74 4.96
N ALA A 62 -11.78 11.17 3.74
CA ALA A 62 -11.13 9.89 3.50
C ALA A 62 -9.60 9.96 3.65
N VAL A 63 -8.98 11.09 3.32
CA VAL A 63 -7.56 11.33 3.56
C VAL A 63 -7.28 11.45 5.06
N ASP A 64 -8.10 12.21 5.79
CA ASP A 64 -7.96 12.39 7.24
C ASP A 64 -8.11 11.08 8.00
N GLU A 65 -9.03 10.20 7.56
CA GLU A 65 -9.17 8.83 8.10
C GLU A 65 -7.85 8.06 7.98
N VAL A 66 -7.24 8.03 6.80
CA VAL A 66 -5.95 7.34 6.56
C VAL A 66 -4.83 7.96 7.40
N LEU A 67 -4.78 9.30 7.49
CA LEU A 67 -3.77 9.99 8.28
C LEU A 67 -3.95 9.75 9.79
N ALA A 68 -5.19 9.66 10.26
CA ALA A 68 -5.49 9.35 11.66
C ALA A 68 -4.96 7.96 12.01
N ASP A 69 -5.20 6.96 11.17
CA ASP A 69 -4.67 5.60 11.37
C ASP A 69 -3.15 5.56 11.35
N LEU A 70 -2.52 6.22 10.37
CA LEU A 70 -1.06 6.26 10.25
C LEU A 70 -0.41 6.96 11.45
N ARG A 71 -1.02 8.02 12.01
CA ARG A 71 -0.49 8.72 13.20
C ARG A 71 -0.45 7.85 14.46
N LEU A 72 -1.20 6.76 14.52
CA LEU A 72 -1.13 5.81 15.63
C LEU A 72 0.09 4.89 15.54
N GLY A 73 0.70 4.75 14.35
CA GLY A 73 1.85 3.90 14.11
C GLY A 73 3.18 4.57 14.45
N GLY A 74 4.13 3.78 14.98
CA GLY A 74 5.50 4.24 15.17
C GLY A 74 6.15 4.58 13.82
N PRO A 75 6.81 5.74 13.66
CA PRO A 75 7.33 6.18 12.37
C PRO A 75 8.35 5.20 11.77
N ALA A 76 9.22 4.60 12.59
CA ALA A 76 10.16 3.59 12.10
C ALA A 76 9.41 2.31 11.71
N ALA A 77 8.48 1.84 12.54
CA ALA A 77 7.66 0.67 12.26
C ALA A 77 6.86 0.81 10.95
N LEU A 78 6.26 1.96 10.68
CA LEU A 78 5.57 2.26 9.42
C LEU A 78 6.52 2.22 8.23
N GLY A 79 7.71 2.82 8.37
CA GLY A 79 8.75 2.78 7.35
C GLY A 79 9.18 1.36 7.01
N PHE A 80 9.46 0.54 8.02
CA PHE A 80 9.83 -0.86 7.81
C PHE A 80 8.66 -1.70 7.29
N ALA A 81 7.43 -1.47 7.74
CA ALA A 81 6.26 -2.16 7.21
C ALA A 81 6.09 -1.89 5.71
N LYS A 82 6.29 -0.64 5.28
CA LYS A 82 6.32 -0.29 3.85
C LYS A 82 7.45 -1.02 3.12
N GLN A 83 8.66 -1.03 3.70
CA GLN A 83 9.81 -1.73 3.12
C GLN A 83 9.55 -3.23 2.93
N LEU A 84 8.91 -3.89 3.92
CA LEU A 84 8.54 -5.32 3.81
C LEU A 84 7.73 -5.61 2.55
N VAL A 85 6.77 -4.75 2.21
CA VAL A 85 5.88 -4.93 1.05
C VAL A 85 6.65 -4.91 -0.28
N TYR A 86 7.74 -4.13 -0.37
CA TYR A 86 8.54 -4.02 -1.59
C TYR A 86 9.66 -5.06 -1.66
N ASP A 87 10.33 -5.32 -0.54
CA ASP A 87 11.57 -6.11 -0.55
C ASP A 87 11.31 -7.62 -0.46
N VAL A 88 10.32 -8.05 0.33
CA VAL A 88 10.07 -9.48 0.58
C VAL A 88 9.67 -10.25 -0.68
N PRO A 89 8.80 -9.74 -1.57
CA PRO A 89 8.44 -10.46 -2.80
C PRO A 89 9.61 -10.70 -3.76
N GLU A 90 10.67 -9.90 -3.68
CA GLU A 90 11.86 -9.99 -4.54
C GLU A 90 12.90 -11.00 -4.01
N MET A 91 12.70 -11.53 -2.79
CA MET A 91 13.62 -12.47 -2.14
C MET A 91 13.17 -13.92 -2.35
N ALA A 92 14.14 -14.84 -2.43
CA ALA A 92 13.83 -16.26 -2.32
C ALA A 92 13.27 -16.57 -0.92
N GLN A 93 12.30 -17.46 -0.80
CA GLN A 93 11.58 -17.70 0.46
C GLN A 93 12.51 -17.94 1.67
N LYS A 94 13.56 -18.74 1.52
CA LYS A 94 14.53 -19.02 2.60
C LYS A 94 15.28 -17.76 3.04
N GLU A 95 15.65 -16.91 2.09
CA GLU A 95 16.30 -15.63 2.34
C GLU A 95 15.35 -14.64 3.01
N ALA A 96 14.12 -14.55 2.51
CA ALA A 96 13.06 -13.72 3.08
C ALA A 96 12.83 -14.05 4.57
N PHE A 97 12.77 -15.34 4.94
CA PHE A 97 12.64 -15.75 6.33
C PHE A 97 13.84 -15.32 7.20
N ALA A 98 15.06 -15.51 6.71
CA ALA A 98 16.26 -15.13 7.45
C ALA A 98 16.32 -13.61 7.68
N TRP A 99 16.09 -12.84 6.62
CA TRP A 99 16.09 -11.39 6.67
C TRP A 99 14.96 -10.83 7.55
N ALA A 100 13.74 -11.35 7.41
CA ALA A 100 12.60 -10.91 8.22
C ALA A 100 12.79 -11.23 9.72
N ALA A 101 13.41 -12.38 10.03
CA ALA A 101 13.74 -12.75 11.41
C ALA A 101 14.76 -11.78 12.02
N GLU A 102 15.82 -11.42 11.30
CA GLU A 102 16.82 -10.45 11.74
C GLU A 102 16.20 -9.06 11.94
N LEU A 103 15.42 -8.59 10.96
CA LEU A 103 14.72 -7.31 11.05
C LEU A 103 13.80 -7.28 12.26
N SER A 104 12.98 -8.31 12.46
CA SER A 104 12.08 -8.44 13.60
C SER A 104 12.85 -8.34 14.92
N GLN A 105 13.93 -9.11 15.10
CA GLN A 105 14.76 -9.05 16.30
C GLN A 105 15.36 -7.67 16.54
N ARG A 106 15.79 -6.98 15.48
CA ARG A 106 16.32 -5.61 15.57
C ARG A 106 15.25 -4.64 16.05
N LEU A 107 14.05 -4.69 15.47
CA LEU A 107 12.95 -3.78 15.82
C LEU A 107 12.46 -4.03 17.25
N PHE A 108 12.32 -5.28 17.68
CA PHE A 108 11.93 -5.61 19.06
C PHE A 108 12.92 -5.12 20.12
N LYS A 109 14.21 -4.96 19.78
CA LYS A 109 15.23 -4.40 20.67
C LYS A 109 15.30 -2.87 20.64
N GLY A 110 14.57 -2.22 19.74
CA GLY A 110 14.62 -0.79 19.53
C GLY A 110 13.81 0.02 20.55
N ASP A 111 14.19 1.29 20.71
CA ASP A 111 13.54 2.22 21.63
C ASP A 111 12.06 2.44 21.30
N GLU A 112 11.71 2.47 20.00
CA GLU A 112 10.32 2.62 19.55
C GLU A 112 9.44 1.46 20.03
N ALA A 113 9.91 0.21 19.91
CA ALA A 113 9.20 -0.96 20.42
C ALA A 113 9.07 -0.91 21.95
N ALA A 114 10.15 -0.56 22.67
CA ALA A 114 10.12 -0.44 24.12
C ALA A 114 9.13 0.65 24.61
N ALA A 115 9.07 1.79 23.91
CA ALA A 115 8.14 2.88 24.20
C ALA A 115 6.68 2.47 23.91
N GLY A 116 6.42 1.86 22.74
CA GLY A 116 5.09 1.40 22.36
C GLY A 116 4.54 0.34 23.30
N MET A 117 5.34 -0.68 23.64
CA MET A 117 4.95 -1.72 24.59
C MET A 117 4.64 -1.15 25.97
N ARG A 118 5.43 -0.17 26.44
CA ARG A 118 5.20 0.51 27.72
C ARG A 118 3.88 1.29 27.72
N ALA A 119 3.63 2.08 26.67
CA ALA A 119 2.38 2.83 26.52
C ALA A 119 1.17 1.90 26.47
N PHE A 120 1.25 0.82 25.69
CA PHE A 120 0.22 -0.21 25.60
C PHE A 120 -0.10 -0.84 26.98
N LEU A 121 0.92 -1.26 27.73
CA LEU A 121 0.74 -1.85 29.07
C LEU A 121 0.10 -0.88 30.07
N LYS A 122 0.40 0.42 29.93
CA LYS A 122 -0.17 1.48 30.78
C LYS A 122 -1.53 2.00 30.29
N ARG A 123 -1.99 1.58 29.11
CA ARG A 123 -3.18 2.12 28.42
C ARG A 123 -3.07 3.64 28.18
N GLU A 124 -1.87 4.10 27.89
CA GLU A 124 -1.54 5.48 27.54
C GLU A 124 -1.29 5.59 26.03
N LYS A 125 -1.32 6.81 25.48
CA LYS A 125 -0.89 7.06 24.10
C LYS A 125 0.62 6.84 23.98
N PRO A 126 1.11 6.23 22.89
CA PRO A 126 2.54 6.15 22.64
C PRO A 126 3.12 7.53 22.30
N PRO A 127 4.45 7.75 22.47
CA PRO A 127 5.07 9.07 22.31
C PRO A 127 4.91 9.72 20.93
N TRP A 128 4.72 8.91 19.88
CA TRP A 128 4.51 9.40 18.50
C TRP A 128 3.05 9.74 18.17
N ALA A 129 2.11 9.39 19.05
CA ALA A 129 0.69 9.71 18.90
C ALA A 129 0.23 10.80 19.89
N GLU A 130 1.19 11.51 20.50
CA GLU A 130 0.95 12.77 21.22
C GLU A 130 0.59 13.87 20.20
N GLU A 131 -0.20 14.86 20.62
CA GLU A 131 -0.78 15.91 19.75
C GLU A 131 0.24 16.77 19.02
#